data_AF-A0A6N7CKD0-F1
#
_entry.id   AF-A0A6N7CKD0-F1
#
_cell.length_a   1.000
_cell.length_b   1.000
_cell.length_c   1.000
_cell.angle_alpha   90.00
_cell.angle_beta   90.00
_cell.angle_gamma   90.00
#
_symmetry.space_group_name_H-M   'P 1'
#
loop_
_entity.id
_entity.type
_entity.pdbx_description
1 polymer ?
#
loop_
_entity_poly.entity_id
_entity_poly.type
_entity_poly.pdbx_seq_one_letter_code
_entity_poly.pdbx_strand_id
1 'polypeptide(L)'
;MAICDDEPKPVEWVEVTVEDLLDRLREHRNADGLTIVGIDGRSGSGKSTIAARLAAADSSIAIVHTDDIAWHHSFFSWHKILAEEILRPLRTGGPPVSFRPPAWSERGRPGAIDIPSTAAIVLVEGVGATHREVAHWLDAAIWVHTDPALAQRRCVDRRIDPVDFIEDWMAQENPFLADDRPWSRASVIISGERVPAGTSNPHVSGKACPGTLSHSHGQCPVGQLSDSV
;
A
#
# COMPACT_ATOMS: atom_id res chain seq x y z
N MET A 1 -3.83 -13.49 20.44
CA MET A 1 -4.44 -13.36 19.10
C MET A 1 -3.40 -13.82 18.09
N ALA A 2 -3.69 -14.85 17.30
CA ALA A 2 -2.70 -15.50 16.44
C ALA A 2 -2.40 -14.60 15.21
N ILE A 3 -1.12 -14.26 15.02
CA ILE A 3 -0.63 -13.73 13.75
C ILE A 3 -0.76 -14.85 12.72
N CYS A 4 -1.15 -14.52 11.49
CA CYS A 4 -1.34 -15.54 10.45
C CYS A 4 0.02 -16.21 10.13
N ASP A 5 0.07 -17.53 10.21
CA ASP A 5 1.33 -18.29 10.04
C ASP A 5 1.88 -18.23 8.60
N ASP A 6 1.07 -17.84 7.62
CA ASP A 6 1.43 -17.76 6.20
C ASP A 6 1.84 -16.35 5.72
N GLU A 7 1.88 -15.36 6.62
CA GLU A 7 2.49 -14.07 6.31
C GLU A 7 3.97 -14.29 5.98
N PRO A 8 4.50 -13.71 4.88
CA PRO A 8 5.89 -13.82 4.53
C PRO A 8 6.79 -13.42 5.70
N LYS A 9 7.87 -14.18 5.91
CA LYS A 9 8.94 -13.87 6.86
C LYS A 9 10.23 -13.70 6.06
N PRO A 10 10.41 -12.56 5.36
CA PRO A 10 11.58 -12.35 4.53
C PRO A 10 12.83 -12.38 5.40
N VAL A 11 13.80 -13.20 5.01
CA VAL A 11 15.08 -13.35 5.72
C VAL A 11 16.22 -12.59 5.04
N GLU A 12 16.03 -12.20 3.79
CA GLU A 12 16.98 -11.45 2.99
C GLU A 12 16.26 -10.25 2.37
N TRP A 13 16.94 -9.10 2.37
CA TRP A 13 16.45 -7.87 1.80
C TRP A 13 17.43 -7.40 0.73
N VAL A 14 16.87 -7.04 -0.41
CA VAL A 14 17.60 -6.29 -1.43
C VAL A 14 17.24 -4.84 -1.25
N GLU A 15 18.28 -4.06 -1.11
CA GLU A 15 18.20 -2.62 -1.16
C GLU A 15 17.60 -2.32 -2.63
N VAL A 16 16.44 -1.62 -2.78
CA VAL A 16 15.97 -0.84 -3.98
C VAL A 16 15.84 0.70 -3.71
N THR A 17 16.24 1.60 -4.64
CA THR A 17 15.98 3.05 -4.44
C THR A 17 14.54 3.46 -4.69
N VAL A 18 14.22 4.70 -4.31
CA VAL A 18 12.96 5.33 -4.65
C VAL A 18 12.78 5.39 -6.17
N GLU A 19 13.80 5.82 -6.91
CA GLU A 19 13.75 5.96 -8.37
C GLU A 19 13.56 4.61 -9.06
N ASP A 20 14.33 3.59 -8.68
CA ASP A 20 14.18 2.24 -9.23
C ASP A 20 12.79 1.65 -8.91
N LEU A 21 12.29 1.90 -7.70
CA LEU A 21 10.95 1.47 -7.32
C LEU A 21 9.89 2.19 -8.16
N LEU A 22 10.01 3.50 -8.36
CA LEU A 22 9.09 4.26 -9.20
C LEU A 22 9.12 3.79 -10.65
N ASP A 23 10.29 3.50 -11.20
CA ASP A 23 10.42 2.96 -12.55
C ASP A 23 9.72 1.60 -12.68
N ARG A 24 9.88 0.70 -11.70
CA ARG A 24 9.14 -0.57 -11.65
C ARG A 24 7.63 -0.35 -11.54
N LEU A 25 7.17 0.61 -10.74
CA LEU A 25 5.74 0.92 -10.67
C LEU A 25 5.22 1.45 -12.01
N ARG A 26 6.00 2.25 -12.73
CA ARG A 26 5.63 2.79 -14.05
C ARG A 26 5.56 1.71 -15.14
N GLU A 27 6.22 0.56 -14.96
CA GLU A 27 6.08 -0.59 -15.86
C GLU A 27 4.65 -1.18 -15.83
N HIS A 28 3.90 -0.93 -14.76
CA HIS A 28 2.50 -1.35 -14.61
C HIS A 28 1.49 -0.33 -15.16
N ARG A 29 1.95 0.72 -15.85
CA ARG A 29 1.09 1.75 -16.41
C ARG A 29 0.12 1.17 -17.44
N ASN A 30 -1.15 1.56 -17.33
CA ASN A 30 -2.17 1.16 -18.29
C ASN A 30 -2.15 1.99 -19.57
N ALA A 31 -2.96 1.58 -20.55
CA ALA A 31 -3.13 2.29 -21.81
C ALA A 31 -3.65 3.73 -21.64
N ASP A 32 -4.34 4.03 -20.53
CA ASP A 32 -4.80 5.37 -20.15
C ASP A 32 -3.67 6.25 -19.56
N GLY A 33 -2.49 5.68 -19.35
CA GLY A 33 -1.35 6.38 -18.76
C GLY A 33 -1.36 6.44 -17.23
N LEU A 34 -2.32 5.84 -16.54
CA LEU A 34 -2.42 5.83 -15.08
C LEU A 34 -1.86 4.53 -14.49
N THR A 35 -1.21 4.63 -13.33
CA THR A 35 -0.86 3.48 -12.48
C THR A 35 -1.52 3.63 -11.11
N ILE A 36 -2.30 2.65 -10.67
CA ILE A 36 -2.89 2.61 -9.33
C ILE A 36 -2.22 1.52 -8.52
N VAL A 37 -1.60 1.89 -7.39
CA VAL A 37 -0.82 0.98 -6.56
C VAL A 37 -1.40 0.94 -5.16
N GLY A 38 -1.69 -0.27 -4.66
CA GLY A 38 -2.04 -0.46 -3.25
C GLY A 38 -0.78 -0.61 -2.39
N ILE A 39 -0.68 0.15 -1.30
CA ILE A 39 0.37 0.02 -0.28
C ILE A 39 -0.31 -0.45 1.01
N ASP A 40 -0.21 -1.74 1.27
CA ASP A 40 -0.84 -2.41 2.39
C ASP A 40 0.21 -2.87 3.41
N GLY A 41 -0.22 -3.25 4.60
CA GLY A 41 0.64 -3.51 5.74
C GLY A 41 -0.10 -3.27 7.05
N ARG A 42 0.39 -3.88 8.12
CA ARG A 42 -0.14 -3.70 9.48
C ARG A 42 -0.14 -2.24 9.94
N SER A 43 -1.01 -1.89 10.87
CA SER A 43 -0.91 -0.60 11.57
C SER A 43 0.48 -0.46 12.19
N GLY A 44 1.11 0.71 11.99
CA GLY A 44 2.47 0.96 12.45
C GLY A 44 3.59 0.37 11.58
N SER A 45 3.29 -0.31 10.47
CA SER A 45 4.32 -0.94 9.64
C SER A 45 5.24 0.07 8.96
N GLY A 46 4.71 1.18 8.44
CA GLY A 46 5.48 2.21 7.72
C GLY A 46 4.90 2.63 6.37
N LYS A 47 3.72 2.13 5.98
CA LYS A 47 3.01 2.45 4.73
C LYS A 47 3.02 3.95 4.39
N SER A 48 2.47 4.78 5.28
CA SER A 48 2.37 6.23 5.05
C SER A 48 3.74 6.89 4.89
N THR A 49 4.78 6.39 5.57
CA THR A 49 6.16 6.88 5.40
C THR A 49 6.71 6.53 4.01
N ILE A 50 6.48 5.31 3.52
CA ILE A 50 6.90 4.88 2.18
C ILE A 50 6.12 5.66 1.11
N ALA A 51 4.80 5.78 1.26
CA ALA A 51 3.95 6.54 0.35
C ALA A 51 4.40 8.01 0.25
N ALA A 52 4.66 8.65 1.40
CA ALA A 52 5.18 10.02 1.44
C ALA A 52 6.57 10.15 0.79
N ARG A 53 7.46 9.17 0.99
CA ARG A 53 8.79 9.17 0.36
C ARG A 53 8.70 9.06 -1.16
N LEU A 54 7.81 8.22 -1.68
CA LEU A 54 7.56 8.09 -3.12
C LEU A 54 7.00 9.40 -3.68
N ALA A 55 5.96 9.96 -3.05
CA ALA A 55 5.33 11.20 -3.50
C ALA A 55 6.25 12.43 -3.42
N ALA A 56 7.22 12.44 -2.49
CA ALA A 56 8.24 13.49 -2.43
C ALA A 56 9.23 13.44 -3.61
N ALA A 57 9.44 12.27 -4.22
CA ALA A 57 10.34 12.09 -5.35
C ALA A 57 9.68 12.36 -6.71
N ASP A 58 8.34 12.28 -6.80
CA ASP A 58 7.60 12.54 -8.03
C ASP A 58 6.27 13.26 -7.74
N SER A 59 6.19 14.52 -8.17
CA SER A 59 5.01 15.37 -7.99
C SER A 59 3.77 14.93 -8.76
N SER A 60 3.89 13.94 -9.67
CA SER A 60 2.75 13.32 -10.35
C SER A 60 2.10 12.19 -9.54
N ILE A 61 2.55 11.95 -8.31
CA ILE A 61 1.96 10.97 -7.40
C ILE A 61 0.88 11.63 -6.54
N ALA A 62 -0.30 11.03 -6.51
CA ALA A 62 -1.35 11.33 -5.53
C ALA A 62 -1.47 10.20 -4.52
N ILE A 63 -1.76 10.52 -3.25
CA ILE A 63 -1.96 9.54 -2.19
C ILE A 63 -3.43 9.57 -1.74
N VAL A 64 -4.04 8.39 -1.68
CA VAL A 64 -5.35 8.16 -1.07
C VAL A 64 -5.13 7.40 0.23
N HIS A 65 -5.43 8.04 1.35
CA HIS A 65 -5.38 7.40 2.68
C HIS A 65 -6.69 6.65 2.92
N THR A 66 -6.64 5.34 3.17
CA THR A 66 -7.89 4.59 3.45
C THR A 66 -8.56 5.05 4.74
N ASP A 67 -7.79 5.60 5.68
CA ASP A 67 -8.29 6.16 6.95
C ASP A 67 -9.25 7.32 6.72
N ASP A 68 -9.06 8.09 5.64
CA ASP A 68 -9.98 9.17 5.25
C ASP A 68 -11.33 8.63 4.78
N ILE A 69 -11.34 7.48 4.11
CA ILE A 69 -12.55 6.78 3.67
C ILE A 69 -13.24 6.09 4.86
N ALA A 70 -12.45 5.46 5.73
CA ALA A 70 -12.93 4.71 6.88
C ALA A 70 -13.46 5.60 8.02
N TRP A 71 -13.10 6.88 8.03
CA TRP A 71 -13.41 7.84 9.08
C TRP A 71 -14.91 7.85 9.45
N HIS A 72 -15.22 7.45 10.69
CA HIS A 72 -16.59 7.27 11.21
C HIS A 72 -17.53 6.38 10.36
N HIS A 73 -17.00 5.45 9.56
CA HIS A 73 -17.78 4.50 8.77
C HIS A 73 -17.71 3.09 9.35
N SER A 74 -16.53 2.45 9.26
CA SER A 74 -16.29 1.07 9.69
C SER A 74 -14.80 0.79 9.73
N PHE A 75 -14.34 -0.15 10.54
CA PHE A 75 -12.93 -0.58 10.56
C PHE A 75 -12.45 -1.08 9.18
N PHE A 76 -13.14 -2.05 8.57
CA PHE A 76 -12.67 -2.70 7.31
C PHE A 76 -13.75 -2.90 6.23
N SER A 77 -14.97 -2.38 6.43
CA SER A 77 -16.09 -2.50 5.48
C SER A 77 -16.26 -1.29 4.55
N TRP A 78 -15.17 -0.55 4.28
CA TRP A 78 -15.15 0.65 3.44
C TRP A 78 -14.73 0.38 1.98
N HIS A 79 -14.32 -0.85 1.64
CA HIS A 79 -13.82 -1.23 0.32
C HIS A 79 -14.77 -0.89 -0.84
N LYS A 80 -16.09 -0.94 -0.62
CA LYS A 80 -17.09 -0.55 -1.64
C LYS A 80 -17.04 0.95 -1.95
N ILE A 81 -16.80 1.79 -0.94
CA ILE A 81 -16.64 3.23 -1.14
C ILE A 81 -15.36 3.50 -1.93
N LEU A 82 -14.24 2.86 -1.54
CA LEU A 82 -12.99 2.95 -2.31
C LEU A 82 -13.21 2.53 -3.79
N ALA A 83 -13.89 1.41 -4.01
CA ALA A 83 -14.15 0.89 -5.35
C ALA A 83 -14.98 1.86 -6.20
N GLU A 84 -16.17 2.25 -5.72
CA GLU A 84 -17.14 2.99 -6.53
C GLU A 84 -16.83 4.48 -6.66
N GLU A 85 -16.22 5.09 -5.64
CA GLU A 85 -16.08 6.55 -5.57
C GLU A 85 -14.69 7.05 -5.94
N ILE A 86 -13.69 6.15 -5.97
CA ILE A 86 -12.30 6.49 -6.29
C ILE A 86 -11.78 5.63 -7.43
N LEU A 87 -11.71 4.31 -7.25
CA LEU A 87 -11.02 3.43 -8.19
C LEU A 87 -11.74 3.32 -9.53
N ARG A 88 -13.05 3.11 -9.52
CA ARG A 88 -13.86 3.02 -10.74
C ARG A 88 -13.87 4.35 -11.52
N PRO A 89 -14.06 5.53 -10.90
CA PRO A 89 -13.89 6.81 -11.59
C PRO A 89 -12.51 6.96 -12.23
N LEU A 90 -11.44 6.63 -11.52
CA LEU A 90 -10.08 6.68 -12.07
C LEU A 90 -9.92 5.76 -13.29
N ARG A 91 -10.45 4.53 -13.26
CA ARG A 91 -10.36 3.60 -14.40
C ARG A 91 -11.21 3.97 -15.59
N THR A 92 -12.36 4.59 -15.36
CA THR A 92 -13.35 4.86 -16.42
C THR A 92 -13.19 6.25 -17.03
N GLY A 93 -12.68 7.21 -16.27
CA GLY A 93 -12.55 8.61 -16.68
C GLY A 93 -11.17 9.22 -16.47
N GLY A 94 -10.24 8.53 -15.80
CA GLY A 94 -8.96 9.09 -15.39
C GLY A 94 -9.11 10.16 -14.30
N PRO A 95 -7.99 10.74 -13.83
CA PRO A 95 -8.00 11.94 -13.00
C PRO A 95 -8.58 13.15 -13.76
N PRO A 96 -9.17 14.15 -13.07
CA PRO A 96 -9.23 14.29 -11.62
C PRO A 96 -10.40 13.55 -10.98
N VAL A 97 -10.26 13.24 -9.68
CA VAL A 97 -11.34 12.76 -8.82
C VAL A 97 -11.41 13.66 -7.58
N SER A 98 -12.62 14.04 -7.17
CA SER A 98 -12.87 14.74 -5.91
C SER A 98 -14.06 14.07 -5.25
N PHE A 99 -13.80 13.36 -4.15
CA PHE A 99 -14.82 12.59 -3.45
C PHE A 99 -14.89 13.01 -1.98
N ARG A 100 -16.08 13.38 -1.51
CA ARG A 100 -16.31 13.69 -0.10
C ARG A 100 -17.04 12.53 0.58
N PRO A 101 -16.40 11.79 1.50
CA PRO A 101 -17.04 10.67 2.17
C PRO A 101 -18.33 11.07 2.91
N PRO A 102 -19.36 10.21 2.99
CA PRO A 102 -20.63 10.52 3.64
C PRO A 102 -20.46 11.00 5.08
N ALA A 103 -19.64 10.30 5.87
CA ALA A 103 -19.35 10.66 7.26
C ALA A 103 -18.75 12.06 7.40
N TRP A 104 -17.95 12.52 6.43
CA TRP A 104 -17.41 13.89 6.45
C TRP A 104 -18.51 14.92 6.31
N SER A 105 -19.47 14.67 5.43
CA SER A 105 -20.62 15.55 5.23
C SER A 105 -21.52 15.57 6.47
N GLU A 106 -21.84 14.40 7.01
CA GLU A 106 -22.68 14.24 8.21
C GLU A 106 -22.09 14.90 9.45
N ARG A 107 -20.76 14.91 9.57
CA ARG A 107 -20.03 15.43 10.74
C ARG A 107 -19.35 16.76 10.48
N GLY A 108 -19.61 17.39 9.35
CA GLY A 108 -19.10 18.73 9.03
C GLY A 108 -17.57 18.81 8.81
N ARG A 109 -16.89 17.71 8.50
CA ARG A 109 -15.47 17.73 8.11
C ARG A 109 -15.34 18.40 6.73
N PRO A 110 -14.61 19.52 6.59
CA PRO A 110 -14.44 20.20 5.31
C PRO A 110 -13.53 19.40 4.37
N GLY A 111 -13.57 19.74 3.07
CA GLY A 111 -12.71 19.15 2.05
C GLY A 111 -13.26 17.88 1.40
N ALA A 112 -12.39 17.23 0.64
CA ALA A 112 -12.63 15.99 -0.09
C ALA A 112 -11.31 15.20 -0.19
N ILE A 113 -11.40 13.95 -0.60
CA ILE A 113 -10.29 13.17 -1.11
C ILE A 113 -10.08 13.59 -2.56
N ASP A 114 -9.00 14.33 -2.82
CA ASP A 114 -8.71 14.93 -4.11
C ASP A 114 -7.55 14.23 -4.80
N ILE A 115 -7.76 13.84 -6.06
CA ILE A 115 -6.74 13.32 -6.96
C ILE A 115 -6.66 14.30 -8.14
N PRO A 116 -5.53 15.00 -8.33
CA PRO A 116 -5.40 16.04 -9.35
C PRO A 116 -5.32 15.44 -10.76
N SER A 117 -5.69 16.23 -11.77
CA SER A 117 -5.60 15.84 -13.19
C SER A 117 -4.17 15.53 -13.66
N THR A 118 -3.16 16.01 -12.93
CA THR A 118 -1.75 15.75 -13.18
C THR A 118 -1.26 14.43 -12.61
N ALA A 119 -2.11 13.67 -11.91
CA ALA A 119 -1.72 12.40 -11.31
C ALA A 119 -1.43 11.36 -12.40
N ALA A 120 -0.20 10.85 -12.41
CA ALA A 120 0.21 9.73 -13.26
C ALA A 120 0.29 8.42 -12.46
N ILE A 121 0.45 8.52 -11.13
CA ILE A 121 0.43 7.40 -10.20
C ILE A 121 -0.49 7.77 -9.04
N VAL A 122 -1.36 6.84 -8.64
CA VAL A 122 -2.20 6.96 -7.44
C VAL A 122 -1.81 5.85 -6.47
N LEU A 123 -1.33 6.23 -5.29
CA LEU A 123 -1.02 5.32 -4.20
C LEU A 123 -2.22 5.25 -3.26
N VAL A 124 -2.85 4.08 -3.15
CA VAL A 124 -3.85 3.82 -2.12
C VAL A 124 -3.13 3.20 -0.93
N GLU A 125 -3.07 3.87 0.21
CA GLU A 125 -2.30 3.41 1.36
C GLU A 125 -3.18 3.21 2.59
N GLY A 126 -2.96 2.09 3.27
CA GLY A 126 -3.66 1.75 4.49
C GLY A 126 -3.87 0.26 4.69
N VAL A 127 -4.34 -0.11 5.88
CA VAL A 127 -4.61 -1.53 6.19
C VAL A 127 -5.82 -1.98 5.37
N GLY A 128 -5.64 -2.95 4.48
CA GLY A 128 -6.68 -3.37 3.54
C GLY A 128 -6.74 -2.53 2.26
N ALA A 129 -5.75 -1.68 1.98
CA ALA A 129 -5.64 -0.98 0.69
C ALA A 129 -5.62 -1.95 -0.52
N THR A 130 -5.21 -3.20 -0.30
CA THR A 130 -5.18 -4.26 -1.32
C THR A 130 -6.25 -5.33 -1.09
N HIS A 131 -7.36 -4.97 -0.44
CA HIS A 131 -8.50 -5.85 -0.14
C HIS A 131 -8.91 -6.68 -1.36
N ARG A 132 -9.24 -7.96 -1.19
CA ARG A 132 -9.52 -8.88 -2.31
C ARG A 132 -10.56 -8.34 -3.30
N GLU A 133 -11.59 -7.69 -2.79
CA GLU A 133 -12.69 -7.10 -3.59
C GLU A 133 -12.26 -5.90 -4.42
N VAL A 134 -11.16 -5.21 -4.08
CA VAL A 134 -10.65 -4.07 -4.88
C VAL A 134 -9.39 -4.40 -5.66
N ALA A 135 -8.77 -5.56 -5.42
CA ALA A 135 -7.48 -5.91 -6.01
C ALA A 135 -7.48 -5.86 -7.55
N HIS A 136 -8.62 -6.16 -8.19
CA HIS A 136 -8.77 -6.11 -9.65
C HIS A 136 -8.75 -4.68 -10.22
N TRP A 137 -8.90 -3.66 -9.39
CA TRP A 137 -8.76 -2.26 -9.77
C TRP A 137 -7.33 -1.74 -9.61
N LEU A 138 -6.40 -2.52 -9.05
CA LEU A 138 -5.01 -2.11 -8.80
C LEU A 138 -4.09 -2.72 -9.86
N ASP A 139 -3.04 -1.97 -10.21
CA ASP A 139 -2.00 -2.41 -11.16
C ASP A 139 -0.86 -3.14 -10.47
N ALA A 140 -0.58 -2.74 -9.23
CA ALA A 140 0.41 -3.37 -8.38
C ALA A 140 -0.03 -3.30 -6.92
N ALA A 141 0.50 -4.22 -6.12
CA ALA A 141 0.27 -4.29 -4.68
C ALA A 141 1.60 -4.43 -3.95
N ILE A 142 1.83 -3.55 -2.99
CA ILE A 142 2.98 -3.54 -2.10
C ILE A 142 2.50 -4.00 -0.71
N TRP A 143 3.20 -4.97 -0.13
CA TRP A 143 3.07 -5.30 1.29
C TRP A 143 4.25 -4.71 2.07
N VAL A 144 3.97 -3.82 3.02
CA VAL A 144 4.95 -3.27 3.96
C VAL A 144 5.02 -4.19 5.16
N HIS A 145 6.06 -5.02 5.18
CA HIS A 145 6.31 -5.98 6.23
C HIS A 145 7.15 -5.38 7.35
N THR A 146 6.68 -5.57 8.58
CA THR A 146 7.34 -5.13 9.82
C THR A 146 7.01 -6.16 10.89
N ASP A 147 7.98 -6.47 11.76
CA ASP A 147 7.74 -7.27 12.95
C ASP A 147 6.46 -6.80 13.68
N PRO A 148 5.47 -7.68 13.91
CA PRO A 148 4.18 -7.25 14.47
C PRO A 148 4.30 -6.56 15.83
N ALA A 149 5.24 -6.99 16.68
CA ALA A 149 5.45 -6.35 17.98
C ALA A 149 6.05 -4.95 17.82
N LEU A 150 6.97 -4.75 16.87
CA LEU A 150 7.48 -3.43 16.52
C LEU A 150 6.39 -2.53 15.93
N ALA A 151 5.56 -3.04 15.02
CA ALA A 151 4.47 -2.30 14.40
C ALA A 151 3.46 -1.82 15.47
N GLN A 152 3.07 -2.70 16.39
CA GLN A 152 2.21 -2.36 17.53
C GLN A 152 2.85 -1.31 18.44
N ARG A 153 4.13 -1.46 18.82
CA ARG A 153 4.84 -0.46 19.63
C ARG A 153 4.81 0.91 18.95
N ARG A 154 5.07 0.97 17.64
CA ARG A 154 5.03 2.21 16.87
C ARG A 154 3.64 2.87 16.89
N CYS A 155 2.55 2.11 16.85
CA CYS A 155 1.20 2.68 17.00
C CYS A 155 1.04 3.39 18.35
N VAL A 156 1.45 2.74 19.44
CA VAL A 156 1.36 3.29 20.80
C VAL A 156 2.29 4.51 20.97
N ASP A 157 3.52 4.41 20.50
CA ASP A 157 4.55 5.45 20.65
C ASP A 157 4.23 6.73 19.87
N ARG A 158 3.44 6.63 18.78
CA ARG A 158 2.96 7.80 18.02
C ARG A 158 2.03 8.69 18.85
N ARG A 159 1.33 8.13 19.85
CA ARG A 159 0.41 8.85 20.76
C ARG A 159 -0.63 9.72 20.03
N ILE A 160 -1.05 9.29 18.84
CA ILE A 160 -2.11 9.94 18.06
C ILE A 160 -3.47 9.52 18.60
N ASP A 161 -3.65 8.21 18.80
CA ASP A 161 -4.88 7.62 19.30
C ASP A 161 -4.73 7.09 20.74
N PRO A 162 -5.81 7.03 21.52
CA PRO A 162 -5.81 6.39 22.83
C PRO A 162 -5.39 4.92 22.75
N VAL A 163 -4.70 4.42 23.78
CA VAL A 163 -4.22 3.02 23.83
C VAL A 163 -5.38 2.03 23.65
N ASP A 164 -6.48 2.24 24.36
CA ASP A 164 -7.66 1.37 24.28
C ASP A 164 -8.24 1.31 22.84
N PHE A 165 -8.22 2.44 22.12
CA PHE A 165 -8.64 2.48 20.72
C PHE A 165 -7.68 1.68 19.81
N ILE A 166 -6.37 1.79 20.05
CA ILE A 166 -5.37 1.00 19.33
C ILE A 166 -5.57 -0.49 19.58
N GLU A 167 -5.88 -0.89 20.82
CA GLU A 167 -6.18 -2.28 21.17
C GLU A 167 -7.44 -2.79 20.47
N ASP A 168 -8.53 -2.02 20.50
CA ASP A 168 -9.78 -2.32 19.78
C ASP A 168 -9.55 -2.44 18.27
N TRP A 169 -8.76 -1.52 17.70
CA TRP A 169 -8.39 -1.55 16.28
C TRP A 169 -7.64 -2.83 15.95
N MET A 170 -6.61 -3.17 16.72
CA MET A 170 -5.80 -4.38 16.51
C MET A 170 -6.63 -5.65 16.64
N ALA A 171 -7.61 -5.68 17.56
CA ALA A 171 -8.56 -6.77 17.72
C ALA A 171 -9.40 -7.04 16.47
N GLN A 172 -9.65 -6.01 15.66
CA GLN A 172 -10.33 -6.14 14.37
C GLN A 172 -9.36 -6.37 13.21
N GLU A 173 -8.19 -5.72 13.24
CA GLU A 173 -7.16 -5.82 12.19
C GLU A 173 -6.68 -7.25 12.01
N ASN A 174 -6.39 -7.96 13.10
CA ASN A 174 -5.78 -9.28 13.02
C ASN A 174 -6.71 -10.33 12.35
N PRO A 175 -7.98 -10.47 12.74
CA PRO A 175 -8.93 -11.33 12.02
C PRO A 175 -9.12 -10.91 10.56
N PHE A 176 -9.22 -9.61 10.30
CA PHE A 176 -9.35 -9.08 8.94
C PHE A 176 -8.17 -9.51 8.06
N LEU A 177 -6.94 -9.29 8.51
CA LEU A 177 -5.73 -9.67 7.79
C LEU A 177 -5.60 -11.19 7.60
N ALA A 178 -5.96 -11.98 8.60
CA ALA A 178 -5.90 -13.44 8.52
C ALA A 178 -6.89 -14.02 7.49
N ASP A 179 -8.05 -13.39 7.34
CA ASP A 179 -9.04 -13.74 6.32
C ASP A 179 -8.61 -13.23 4.93
N ASP A 180 -8.33 -11.94 4.81
CA ASP A 180 -8.07 -11.28 3.52
C ASP A 180 -6.69 -11.58 2.92
N ARG A 181 -5.67 -11.79 3.76
CA ARG A 181 -4.29 -12.15 3.36
C ARG A 181 -3.71 -11.25 2.25
N PRO A 182 -3.64 -9.92 2.46
CA PRO A 182 -3.14 -8.97 1.45
C PRO A 182 -1.74 -9.29 0.91
N TRP A 183 -0.85 -9.82 1.75
CA TRP A 183 0.48 -10.29 1.33
C TRP A 183 0.46 -11.36 0.23
N SER A 184 -0.63 -12.12 0.09
CA SER A 184 -0.74 -13.14 -0.97
C SER A 184 -0.86 -12.55 -2.37
N ARG A 185 -1.27 -11.28 -2.49
CA ARG A 185 -1.45 -10.55 -3.75
C ARG A 185 -0.33 -9.56 -4.03
N ALA A 186 0.57 -9.34 -3.06
CA ALA A 186 1.66 -8.40 -3.21
C ALA A 186 2.64 -8.86 -4.30
N SER A 187 2.94 -7.98 -5.25
CA SER A 187 4.03 -8.15 -6.22
C SER A 187 5.38 -7.72 -5.64
N VAL A 188 5.36 -6.86 -4.62
CA VAL A 188 6.54 -6.35 -3.93
C VAL A 188 6.31 -6.39 -2.42
N ILE A 189 7.32 -6.83 -1.68
CA ILE A 189 7.36 -6.71 -0.22
C ILE A 189 8.44 -5.71 0.14
N ILE A 190 8.09 -4.68 0.90
CA ILE A 190 9.02 -3.64 1.38
C ILE A 190 9.19 -3.80 2.89
N SER A 191 10.43 -3.69 3.36
CA SER A 191 10.68 -3.63 4.79
C SER A 191 10.21 -2.29 5.36
N GLY A 192 9.35 -2.33 6.37
CA GLY A 192 9.04 -1.17 7.21
C GLY A 192 10.07 -0.95 8.31
N GLU A 193 11.15 -1.73 8.32
CA GLU A 193 12.25 -1.64 9.27
C GLU A 193 13.51 -1.12 8.58
N ARG A 194 14.39 -0.49 9.36
CA ARG A 194 15.72 -0.20 8.86
C ARG A 194 16.52 -1.51 8.88
N VAL A 195 16.74 -2.09 7.71
CA VAL A 195 17.58 -3.28 7.60
C VAL A 195 19.03 -2.88 7.84
N PRO A 196 19.76 -3.54 8.76
CA PRO A 196 21.19 -3.29 8.94
C PRO A 196 21.95 -3.63 7.65
N ALA A 197 22.89 -2.77 7.23
CA ALA A 197 23.76 -3.07 6.10
C ALA A 197 24.60 -4.32 6.42
N GLY A 198 24.40 -5.45 5.71
CA GLY A 198 25.34 -6.58 5.82
C GLY A 198 24.89 -8.03 5.59
N THR A 199 23.65 -8.35 5.18
CA THR A 199 23.29 -9.75 4.85
C THR A 199 22.91 -9.88 3.38
N SER A 200 23.93 -9.97 2.52
CA SER A 200 23.77 -10.21 1.09
C SER A 200 23.90 -11.70 0.76
N ASN A 201 22.79 -12.31 0.37
CA ASN A 201 22.77 -13.28 -0.71
C ASN A 201 21.47 -13.09 -1.50
N PRO A 202 21.48 -13.21 -2.85
CA PRO A 202 20.33 -12.84 -3.66
C PRO A 202 19.41 -14.04 -3.93
N HIS A 203 18.24 -14.07 -3.28
CA HIS A 203 17.09 -14.84 -3.77
C HIS A 203 15.86 -13.93 -3.94
N VAL A 204 15.48 -13.68 -5.19
CA VAL A 204 14.21 -13.02 -5.54
C VAL A 204 13.10 -14.05 -5.41
N SER A 205 12.24 -13.94 -4.39
CA SER A 205 10.97 -14.66 -4.36
C SER A 205 9.88 -13.80 -5.01
N GLY A 206 9.91 -13.67 -6.34
CA GLY A 206 8.75 -13.21 -7.10
C GLY A 206 7.78 -14.37 -7.24
N LYS A 207 6.56 -14.26 -6.71
CA LYS A 207 5.49 -15.15 -7.15
C LYS A 207 5.10 -14.72 -8.56
N ALA A 208 5.29 -15.61 -9.54
CA ALA A 208 4.64 -15.45 -10.83
C ALA A 208 3.12 -15.44 -10.62
N CYS A 209 2.44 -14.39 -11.09
CA CYS A 209 0.99 -14.39 -11.21
C CYS A 209 0.56 -15.57 -12.09
N PRO A 210 -0.40 -16.42 -11.66
CA PRO A 210 -1.02 -17.35 -12.57
C PRO A 210 -2.00 -16.56 -13.45
N GLY A 211 -1.56 -16.16 -14.64
CA GLY A 211 -2.47 -15.62 -15.66
C GLY A 211 -1.92 -14.52 -16.54
N THR A 212 -0.82 -14.74 -17.26
CA THR A 212 -0.66 -14.11 -18.59
C THR A 212 0.15 -15.04 -19.48
N LEU A 213 -0.41 -15.32 -20.65
CA LEU A 213 0.16 -16.21 -21.67
C LEU A 213 1.50 -15.67 -22.16
N SER A 214 2.47 -16.59 -22.24
CA SER A 214 3.67 -16.63 -23.08
C SER A 214 3.93 -15.42 -23.99
N HIS A 215 5.10 -14.78 -23.86
CA HIS A 215 6.17 -14.86 -24.87
C HIS A 215 7.52 -14.30 -24.37
N SER A 216 8.52 -15.19 -24.41
CA SER A 216 9.97 -15.01 -24.66
C SER A 216 10.80 -13.91 -23.95
N HIS A 217 11.68 -14.41 -23.07
CA HIS A 217 13.13 -14.18 -22.98
C HIS A 217 13.70 -12.76 -23.03
N GLY A 218 14.11 -12.28 -21.85
CA GLY A 218 15.12 -11.24 -21.68
C GLY A 218 15.44 -11.07 -20.19
N GLN A 219 16.55 -11.62 -19.72
CA GLN A 219 17.06 -11.41 -18.36
C GLN A 219 17.27 -9.91 -18.11
N CYS A 220 16.66 -9.37 -17.06
CA CYS A 220 16.87 -7.97 -16.62
C CYS A 220 17.68 -7.95 -15.31
N PRO A 221 18.69 -7.06 -15.16
CA PRO A 221 19.65 -7.10 -14.06
C PRO A 221 19.14 -6.40 -12.79
N VAL A 222 19.71 -6.81 -11.65
CA VAL A 222 19.37 -6.41 -10.28
C VAL A 222 20.46 -5.48 -9.71
N GLY A 223 20.10 -4.39 -9.03
CA GLY A 223 21.03 -3.57 -8.21
C GLY A 223 20.32 -2.46 -7.40
N GLN A 224 20.85 -2.09 -6.20
CA GLN A 224 20.53 -0.81 -5.50
C GLN A 224 21.63 0.23 -5.63
N LEU A 225 21.22 1.49 -5.55
CA LEU A 225 22.00 2.66 -5.22
C LEU A 225 22.39 2.80 -3.73
N SER A 226 23.51 3.51 -3.58
CA SER A 226 24.09 4.08 -2.38
C SER A 226 23.75 5.57 -2.25
N ASP A 227 23.40 6.02 -1.05
CA ASP A 227 23.43 7.45 -0.71
C ASP A 227 24.88 7.90 -0.46
N SER A 228 25.28 8.99 -1.12
CA SER A 228 26.41 9.81 -0.71
C SER A 228 25.93 11.22 -0.40
N VAL A 229 25.94 11.52 0.90
CA VAL A 229 25.88 12.80 1.63
C VAL A 229 24.53 13.50 1.75
#